data_AF-A0A7D9H5H6-F1
#
_entry.id   AF-A0A7D9H5H6-F1
#
_cell.length_a   1.000
_cell.length_b   1.000
_cell.length_c   1.000
_cell.angle_alpha   90.00
_cell.angle_beta   90.00
_cell.angle_gamma   90.00
#
_symmetry.space_group_name_H-M   'P 1'
#
loop_
_entity.id
_entity.type
_entity.pdbx_description
1 polymer ?
#
loop_
_entity_poly.entity_id
_entity_poly.type
_entity_poly.pdbx_seq_one_letter_code
_entity_poly.pdbx_strand_id
1 'polypeptide(L)'
;MSRQLTRHDDLARIDAAYLYAASGNYSKVARDTGINRKTIMSWAKDNVVWAEALVKARQEISDEVLAQNLAIATAANDGVLDRLEHGDTVLRADGSTVKVPLKGRDMAVIGGIMQDKARVQMGMATSITGSEDTRALAEVCMELSRTMRDHKVVSTISHNGDKTGPE
;
A
#
# COMPACT_ATOMS: atom_id res chain seq x y z
N MET A 1 25.12 -28.82 28.29
CA MET A 1 24.64 -28.05 29.46
C MET A 1 23.66 -27.00 28.99
N SER A 2 22.36 -27.30 29.04
CA SER A 2 21.29 -26.37 28.64
C SER A 2 21.07 -25.36 29.74
N ARG A 3 21.56 -24.12 29.54
CA ARG A 3 21.35 -23.00 30.47
C ARG A 3 19.87 -22.60 30.41
N GLN A 4 19.12 -22.85 31.47
CA GLN A 4 17.74 -22.39 31.60
C GLN A 4 17.72 -20.86 31.49
N LEU A 5 17.07 -20.34 30.44
CA LEU A 5 16.77 -18.93 30.27
C LEU A 5 15.67 -18.57 31.26
N THR A 6 15.96 -17.69 32.21
CA THR A 6 14.96 -17.17 33.15
C THR A 6 14.05 -16.18 32.42
N ARG A 7 12.74 -16.18 32.66
CA ARG A 7 11.75 -15.25 32.07
C ARG A 7 12.17 -13.78 32.09
N HIS A 8 12.93 -13.36 33.11
CA HIS A 8 13.49 -12.01 33.25
C HIS A 8 14.51 -11.66 32.15
N ASP A 9 15.22 -12.63 31.61
CA ASP A 9 16.25 -12.47 30.57
C ASP A 9 15.59 -12.30 29.18
N ASP A 10 14.42 -12.90 28.96
CA ASP A 10 13.66 -12.74 27.71
C ASP A 10 12.96 -11.38 27.62
N LEU A 11 12.45 -10.85 28.74
CA LEU A 11 11.90 -9.49 28.77
C LEU A 11 12.98 -8.45 28.44
N ALA A 12 14.18 -8.59 29.02
CA ALA A 12 15.30 -7.69 28.73
C ALA A 12 15.73 -7.72 27.25
N ARG A 13 15.63 -8.89 26.59
CA ARG A 13 15.85 -9.01 25.14
C ARG A 13 14.78 -8.30 24.33
N ILE A 14 13.52 -8.49 24.70
CA ILE A 14 12.39 -7.85 24.02
C ILE A 14 12.53 -6.33 24.11
N ASP A 15 12.72 -5.78 25.31
CA ASP A 15 12.87 -4.34 25.52
C ASP A 15 14.05 -3.76 24.72
N ALA A 16 15.20 -4.45 24.74
CA ALA A 16 16.36 -4.04 23.97
C ALA A 16 16.14 -4.13 22.44
N ALA A 17 15.36 -5.11 21.96
CA ALA A 17 15.00 -5.24 20.55
C ALA A 17 14.07 -4.11 20.10
N TYR A 18 13.11 -3.70 20.93
CA TYR A 18 12.23 -2.54 20.67
C TYR A 18 13.00 -1.23 20.62
N LEU A 19 13.89 -0.99 21.60
CA LEU A 19 14.76 0.19 21.59
C LEU A 19 15.71 0.19 20.38
N TYR A 20 16.17 -0.99 19.96
CA TYR A 20 16.96 -1.11 18.73
C TYR A 20 16.11 -0.84 17.47
N ALA A 21 14.88 -1.33 17.40
CA ALA A 21 13.97 -1.07 16.28
C ALA A 21 13.77 0.43 16.05
N ALA A 22 13.58 1.19 17.13
CA ALA A 22 13.38 2.64 17.09
C ALA A 22 14.67 3.43 16.80
N SER A 23 15.83 2.96 17.27
CA SER A 23 17.08 3.75 17.22
C SER A 23 18.11 3.30 16.18
N GLY A 24 18.06 2.05 15.73
CA GLY A 24 19.07 1.43 14.88
C GLY A 24 20.48 1.38 15.48
N ASN A 25 20.65 1.69 16.77
CA ASN A 25 21.97 1.98 17.34
C ASN A 25 22.21 1.20 18.64
N TYR A 26 23.03 0.15 18.55
CA TYR A 26 23.39 -0.71 19.70
C TYR A 26 24.05 0.03 20.87
N SER A 27 24.80 1.10 20.61
CA SER A 27 25.45 1.89 21.68
C SER A 27 24.42 2.70 22.46
N LYS A 28 23.39 3.21 21.77
CA LYS A 28 22.25 3.87 22.40
C LYS A 28 21.45 2.89 23.23
N VAL A 29 21.11 1.73 22.69
CA VAL A 29 20.39 0.67 23.43
C VAL A 29 21.17 0.22 24.67
N ALA A 30 22.48 0.02 24.55
CA ALA A 30 23.32 -0.37 25.69
C ALA A 30 23.32 0.66 26.83
N ARG A 31 23.37 1.95 26.48
CA ARG A 31 23.27 3.03 27.46
C ARG A 31 21.89 3.08 28.11
N ASP A 32 20.83 2.97 27.31
CA ASP A 32 19.46 3.18 27.76
C ASP A 32 18.93 1.95 28.54
N THR A 33 19.46 0.75 28.29
CA THR A 33 19.10 -0.50 29.01
C THR A 33 20.08 -0.90 30.11
N GLY A 34 21.30 -0.33 30.11
CA GLY A 34 22.40 -0.78 30.97
C GLY A 34 23.02 -2.13 30.57
N ILE A 35 22.57 -2.75 29.47
CA ILE A 35 23.07 -4.05 29.00
C ILE A 35 24.33 -3.83 28.15
N ASN A 36 25.35 -4.67 28.36
CA ASN A 36 26.59 -4.57 27.59
C ASN A 36 26.31 -4.70 26.07
N ARG A 37 26.83 -3.75 25.29
CA ARG A 37 26.68 -3.72 23.81
C ARG A 37 27.02 -5.05 23.14
N LYS A 38 28.07 -5.75 23.58
CA LYS A 38 28.46 -7.05 23.03
C LYS A 38 27.39 -8.12 23.25
N THR A 39 26.74 -8.09 24.41
CA THR A 39 25.62 -8.98 24.75
C THR A 39 24.44 -8.75 23.82
N ILE A 40 24.05 -7.48 23.62
CA ILE A 40 22.96 -7.11 22.71
C ILE A 40 23.26 -7.55 21.28
N MET A 41 24.49 -7.31 20.79
CA MET A 41 24.91 -7.77 19.46
C MET A 41 24.89 -9.30 19.32
N SER A 42 25.25 -10.02 20.39
CA SER A 42 25.16 -11.49 20.41
C SER A 42 23.71 -11.97 20.31
N TRP A 43 22.76 -11.28 20.94
CA TRP A 43 21.34 -11.60 20.80
C TRP A 43 20.83 -11.31 19.40
N ALA A 44 21.24 -10.18 18.82
CA ALA A 44 20.84 -9.77 17.48
C ALA A 44 21.26 -10.75 16.37
N LYS A 45 22.30 -11.55 16.62
CA LYS A 45 22.83 -12.49 15.63
C LYS A 45 22.03 -13.79 15.56
N ASP A 46 21.82 -14.46 16.71
CA ASP A 46 21.40 -15.87 16.73
C ASP A 46 20.26 -16.15 17.74
N ASN A 47 19.60 -15.14 18.30
CA ASN A 47 18.52 -15.34 19.29
C ASN A 47 17.12 -15.18 18.66
N VAL A 48 16.29 -16.22 18.80
CA VAL A 48 14.92 -16.26 18.24
C VAL A 48 14.00 -15.22 18.89
N VAL A 49 14.03 -15.08 20.22
CA VAL A 49 13.19 -14.11 20.94
C VAL A 49 13.49 -12.67 20.50
N TRP A 50 14.78 -12.36 20.32
CA TRP A 50 15.19 -11.07 19.76
C TRP A 50 14.65 -10.86 18.35
N ALA A 51 14.80 -11.85 17.46
CA ALA A 51 14.36 -11.74 16.07
C ALA A 51 12.84 -11.51 15.97
N GLU A 52 12.06 -12.27 16.73
CA GLU A 52 10.60 -12.10 16.77
C GLU A 52 10.18 -10.74 17.35
N ALA A 53 10.82 -10.32 18.45
CA ALA A 53 10.55 -9.02 19.05
C ALA A 53 10.89 -7.87 18.11
N LEU A 54 12.01 -7.95 17.38
CA LEU A 54 12.43 -6.94 16.42
C LEU A 54 11.47 -6.82 15.24
N VAL A 55 10.96 -7.95 14.72
CA VAL A 55 9.95 -7.95 13.66
C VAL A 55 8.67 -7.26 14.12
N LYS A 56 8.16 -7.63 15.30
CA LYS A 56 6.96 -7.00 15.89
C LYS A 56 7.16 -5.50 16.11
N ALA A 57 8.25 -5.11 16.75
CA ALA A 57 8.56 -3.70 17.02
C ALA A 57 8.63 -2.87 15.72
N ARG A 58 9.26 -3.41 14.68
CA ARG A 58 9.32 -2.73 13.36
C ARG A 58 7.95 -2.63 12.69
N GLN A 59 7.12 -3.66 12.82
CA GLN A 59 5.75 -3.60 12.31
C GLN A 59 4.96 -2.51 13.01
N GLU A 60 4.98 -2.46 14.35
CA GLU A 60 4.28 -1.43 15.14
C GLU A 60 4.75 -0.02 14.80
N ILE A 61 6.07 0.20 14.70
CA ILE A 61 6.64 1.50 14.27
C ILE A 61 6.18 1.84 12.85
N SER A 62 6.13 0.86 11.94
CA SER A 62 5.70 1.07 10.56
C SER A 62 4.21 1.42 10.50
N ASP A 63 3.38 0.78 11.31
CA ASP A 63 1.95 1.05 11.41
C ASP A 63 1.69 2.45 11.99
N GLU A 64 2.46 2.87 12.99
CA GLU A 64 2.39 4.23 13.54
C GLU A 64 2.76 5.29 12.49
N VAL A 65 3.87 5.09 11.78
CA VAL A 65 4.30 6.00 10.71
C VAL A 65 3.27 6.04 9.57
N LEU A 66 2.70 4.88 9.21
CA LEU A 66 1.64 4.80 8.22
C LEU A 66 0.40 5.60 8.67
N ALA A 67 -0.02 5.46 9.93
CA ALA A 67 -1.16 6.18 10.48
C ALA A 67 -0.92 7.71 10.47
N GLN A 68 0.27 8.16 10.85
CA GLN A 68 0.65 9.58 10.80
C GLN A 68 0.65 10.11 9.36
N ASN A 69 1.22 9.37 8.42
CA ASN A 69 1.22 9.75 7.01
C ASN A 69 -0.20 9.82 6.44
N LEU A 70 -1.08 8.89 6.84
CA LEU A 70 -2.47 8.91 6.44
C LEU A 70 -3.20 10.14 6.99
N ALA A 71 -3.00 10.47 8.27
CA ALA A 71 -3.58 11.66 8.88
C ALA A 71 -3.15 12.96 8.17
N ILE A 72 -1.86 13.07 7.82
CA ILE A 72 -1.33 14.20 7.04
C ILE A 72 -1.99 14.26 5.66
N ALA A 73 -2.12 13.12 4.96
CA ALA A 73 -2.75 13.05 3.65
C ALA A 73 -4.23 13.47 3.70
N THR A 74 -4.98 13.03 4.73
CA THR A 74 -6.37 13.45 4.95
C THR A 74 -6.46 14.96 5.17
N ALA A 75 -5.66 15.51 6.09
CA ALA A 75 -5.66 16.94 6.34
C ALA A 75 -5.27 17.77 5.09
N ALA A 76 -4.34 17.26 4.28
CA ALA A 76 -3.97 17.89 3.02
C ALA A 76 -5.15 17.87 2.02
N ASN A 77 -5.85 16.75 1.89
CA ASN A 77 -7.03 16.63 1.03
C ASN A 77 -8.15 17.59 1.46
N ASP A 78 -8.43 17.68 2.77
CA ASP A 78 -9.42 18.61 3.32
C ASP A 78 -9.03 20.06 3.01
N GLY A 79 -7.75 20.39 3.16
CA GLY A 79 -7.22 21.71 2.81
C GLY A 79 -7.25 22.01 1.31
N VAL A 80 -7.16 21.01 0.44
CA VAL A 80 -7.34 21.19 -1.01
C VAL A 80 -8.81 21.44 -1.32
N LEU A 81 -9.72 20.69 -0.71
CA LEU A 81 -11.16 20.88 -0.89
C LEU A 81 -11.62 22.27 -0.44
N ASP A 82 -11.20 22.72 0.75
CA ASP A 82 -11.50 24.06 1.26
C ASP A 82 -11.06 25.16 0.29
N ARG A 83 -9.86 25.02 -0.29
CA ARG A 83 -9.35 25.99 -1.26
C ARG A 83 -10.11 25.94 -2.58
N LEU A 84 -10.49 24.75 -3.06
CA LEU A 84 -11.32 24.63 -4.27
C LEU A 84 -12.69 25.30 -4.10
N GLU A 85 -13.28 25.22 -2.91
CA GLU A 85 -14.60 25.81 -2.61
C GLU A 85 -14.53 27.31 -2.29
N HIS A 86 -13.54 27.73 -1.49
CA HIS A 86 -13.49 29.08 -0.91
C HIS A 86 -12.35 29.95 -1.46
N GLY A 87 -11.44 29.39 -2.25
CA GLY A 87 -10.22 30.05 -2.72
C GLY A 87 -9.09 30.08 -1.71
N ASP A 88 -7.93 30.55 -2.17
CA ASP A 88 -6.72 30.70 -1.37
C ASP A 88 -6.80 31.91 -0.45
N THR A 89 -6.26 31.77 0.76
CA THR A 89 -6.15 32.88 1.71
C THR A 89 -4.86 33.63 1.45
N VAL A 90 -4.95 34.93 1.15
CA VAL A 90 -3.81 35.81 0.87
C VAL A 90 -3.77 36.95 1.89
N LEU A 91 -2.59 37.17 2.47
CA LEU A 91 -2.33 38.30 3.37
C LEU A 91 -2.06 39.56 2.54
N ARG A 92 -2.79 40.64 2.80
CA ARG A 92 -2.55 41.97 2.22
C ARG A 92 -1.49 42.73 3.01
N ALA A 93 -0.95 43.76 2.37
CA ALA A 93 0.03 44.67 2.99
C ALA A 93 -0.51 45.40 4.24
N ASP A 94 -1.83 45.55 4.36
CA ASP A 94 -2.51 46.15 5.53
C ASP A 94 -2.70 45.15 6.69
N GLY A 95 -2.25 43.90 6.55
CA GLY A 95 -2.41 42.84 7.54
C GLY A 95 -3.76 42.11 7.50
N SER A 96 -4.69 42.51 6.62
CA SER A 96 -5.96 41.80 6.43
C SER A 96 -5.79 40.57 5.54
N THR A 97 -6.66 39.58 5.68
CA THR A 97 -6.70 38.39 4.82
C THR A 97 -7.86 38.45 3.84
N VAL A 98 -7.63 38.00 2.60
CA VAL A 98 -8.64 37.93 1.54
C VAL A 98 -8.67 36.52 0.97
N LYS A 99 -9.84 36.10 0.49
CA LYS A 99 -9.98 34.88 -0.30
C LYS A 99 -9.84 35.20 -1.79
N VAL A 100 -8.94 34.51 -2.48
CA VAL A 100 -8.69 34.64 -3.91
C VAL A 100 -9.06 33.32 -4.58
N PRO A 101 -10.02 33.30 -5.53
CA PRO A 101 -10.36 32.09 -6.26
C PRO A 101 -9.13 31.49 -6.95
N LEU A 102 -9.04 30.16 -6.99
CA LEU A 102 -8.00 29.48 -7.76
C LEU A 102 -8.15 29.75 -9.25
N LYS A 103 -7.03 29.79 -9.96
CA LYS A 103 -7.04 29.88 -11.42
C LYS A 103 -7.53 28.56 -12.00
N GLY A 104 -8.26 28.63 -13.12
CA GLY A 104 -8.76 27.45 -13.83
C GLY A 104 -7.69 26.41 -14.18
N ARG A 105 -6.48 26.88 -14.52
CA ARG A 105 -5.33 25.99 -14.77
C ARG A 105 -4.97 25.17 -13.53
N ASP A 106 -4.93 25.79 -12.36
CA ASP A 106 -4.53 25.14 -11.12
C ASP A 106 -5.61 24.14 -10.68
N MET A 107 -6.89 24.51 -10.84
CA MET A 107 -8.01 23.58 -10.63
C MET A 107 -7.94 22.36 -11.55
N ALA A 108 -7.61 22.54 -12.83
CA ALA A 108 -7.46 21.43 -13.78
C ALA A 108 -6.30 20.50 -13.39
N VAL A 109 -5.17 21.04 -12.94
CA VAL A 109 -4.02 20.26 -12.46
C VAL A 109 -4.40 19.47 -11.20
N ILE A 110 -5.04 20.11 -10.23
CA ILE A 110 -5.52 19.44 -9.00
C ILE A 110 -6.49 18.32 -9.36
N GLY A 111 -7.46 18.60 -10.23
CA GLY A 111 -8.43 17.60 -10.71
C GLY A 111 -7.77 16.39 -11.38
N GLY A 112 -6.77 16.62 -12.24
CA GLY A 112 -6.00 15.55 -12.87
C GLY A 112 -5.27 14.66 -11.85
N ILE A 113 -4.57 15.27 -10.89
CA ILE A 113 -3.88 14.55 -9.82
C ILE A 113 -4.87 13.70 -9.00
N MET A 114 -6.01 14.28 -8.61
CA MET A 114 -7.02 13.56 -7.83
C MET A 114 -7.64 12.40 -8.61
N GLN A 115 -7.86 12.58 -9.91
CA GLN A 115 -8.35 11.51 -10.78
C GLN A 115 -7.35 10.34 -10.87
N ASP A 116 -6.06 10.63 -11.01
CA ASP A 116 -5.03 9.59 -11.03
C ASP A 116 -4.96 8.84 -9.69
N LYS A 117 -5.09 9.54 -8.55
CA LYS A 117 -5.16 8.90 -7.22
C LYS A 117 -6.40 8.01 -7.07
N ALA A 118 -7.56 8.47 -7.56
CA ALA A 118 -8.77 7.66 -7.57
C ALA A 118 -8.60 6.37 -8.40
N ARG A 119 -7.94 6.45 -9.56
CA ARG A 119 -7.61 5.25 -10.36
C ARG A 119 -6.75 4.26 -9.58
N VAL A 120 -5.69 4.73 -8.91
CA VAL A 120 -4.85 3.87 -8.04
C VAL A 120 -5.70 3.17 -6.97
N GLN A 121 -6.55 3.92 -6.27
CA GLN A 121 -7.40 3.39 -5.20
C GLN A 121 -8.42 2.36 -5.70
N MET A 122 -8.93 2.54 -6.93
CA MET A 122 -9.85 1.61 -7.57
C MET A 122 -9.16 0.44 -8.27
N GLY A 123 -7.82 0.34 -8.20
CA GLY A 123 -7.05 -0.68 -8.92
C GLY A 123 -7.14 -0.55 -10.44
N MET A 124 -7.46 0.64 -10.95
CA MET A 124 -7.55 0.94 -12.37
C MET A 124 -6.18 1.27 -12.96
N ALA A 125 -6.03 1.14 -14.27
CA ALA A 125 -4.81 1.50 -14.98
C ALA A 125 -4.47 2.98 -14.73
N THR A 126 -3.23 3.23 -14.28
CA THR A 126 -2.69 4.57 -14.00
C THR A 126 -1.92 5.16 -15.17
N SER A 127 -1.67 4.35 -16.19
CA SER A 127 -1.08 4.75 -17.46
C SER A 127 -1.68 3.88 -18.55
N ILE A 128 -2.06 4.50 -19.66
CA ILE A 128 -2.43 3.80 -20.89
C ILE A 128 -1.24 3.96 -21.82
N THR A 129 -0.42 2.92 -21.91
CA THR A 129 0.61 2.82 -22.94
C THR A 129 0.02 2.06 -24.11
N GLY A 130 -0.19 2.74 -25.25
CA GLY A 130 -0.51 2.04 -26.49
C GLY A 130 0.74 1.31 -26.97
N SER A 131 0.76 -0.02 -26.93
CA SER A 131 1.66 -0.76 -27.81
C SER A 131 0.98 -0.91 -29.17
N GLU A 132 1.70 -0.62 -30.24
CA GLU A 132 1.28 -0.97 -31.61
C GLU A 132 1.36 -2.49 -31.87
N ASP A 133 1.56 -3.31 -30.82
CA ASP A 133 1.59 -4.77 -30.92
C ASP A 133 0.16 -5.33 -30.96
N THR A 134 -0.57 -4.87 -31.97
CA THR A 134 -1.87 -5.36 -32.44
C THR A 134 -1.86 -6.85 -32.76
N ARG A 135 -0.67 -7.46 -32.90
CA ARG A 135 -0.48 -8.86 -33.25
C ARG A 135 -0.88 -9.82 -32.11
N ALA A 136 -0.49 -9.52 -30.87
CA ALA A 136 -0.88 -10.31 -29.71
C ALA A 136 -2.38 -10.19 -29.42
N LEU A 137 -2.96 -8.99 -29.58
CA LEU A 137 -4.41 -8.79 -29.47
C LEU A 137 -5.18 -9.55 -30.57
N ALA A 138 -4.67 -9.54 -31.80
CA ALA A 138 -5.27 -10.27 -32.92
C ALA A 138 -5.24 -11.79 -32.68
N GLU A 139 -4.16 -12.34 -32.14
CA GLU A 139 -4.06 -13.75 -31.79
C GLU A 139 -5.09 -14.15 -30.73
N VAL A 140 -5.21 -13.37 -29.65
CA VAL A 140 -6.22 -13.59 -28.60
C VAL A 140 -7.64 -13.50 -29.17
N CYS A 141 -7.93 -12.51 -30.01
CA CYS A 141 -9.24 -12.36 -30.66
C CYS A 141 -9.56 -13.53 -31.60
N MET A 142 -8.57 -14.04 -32.33
CA MET A 142 -8.74 -15.21 -33.21
C MET A 142 -9.02 -16.48 -32.41
N GLU A 143 -8.36 -16.68 -31.29
CA GLU A 143 -8.56 -17.85 -30.42
C GLU A 143 -9.91 -17.81 -29.70
N LEU A 144 -10.34 -16.63 -29.23
CA LEU A 144 -11.69 -16.42 -28.69
C LEU A 144 -12.76 -16.73 -29.75
N SER A 145 -12.53 -16.30 -30.99
CA SER A 145 -13.46 -16.55 -32.11
C SER A 145 -13.51 -18.01 -32.57
N ARG A 146 -12.48 -18.82 -32.27
CA ARG A 146 -12.46 -20.27 -32.52
C ARG A 146 -13.23 -21.00 -31.43
N THR A 147 -12.90 -20.73 -30.16
CA THR A 147 -13.59 -21.34 -29.00
C THR A 147 -15.08 -21.03 -28.97
N MET A 148 -15.50 -19.80 -29.31
CA MET A 148 -16.92 -19.45 -29.45
C MET A 148 -17.62 -20.19 -30.60
N ARG A 149 -16.91 -20.52 -31.68
CA ARG A 149 -17.45 -21.31 -32.80
C ARG A 149 -17.64 -22.77 -32.39
N ASP A 150 -16.66 -23.35 -31.72
CA ASP A 150 -16.69 -24.74 -31.28
C ASP A 150 -17.79 -24.97 -30.24
N HIS A 151 -18.02 -23.99 -29.35
CA HIS A 151 -19.13 -24.06 -28.39
C HIS A 151 -20.52 -24.00 -29.05
N LYS A 152 -20.66 -23.30 -30.17
CA LYS A 152 -21.92 -23.20 -30.93
C LYS A 152 -22.25 -24.49 -31.70
N VAL A 153 -21.23 -25.27 -32.07
CA VAL A 153 -21.41 -26.57 -32.74
C VAL A 153 -21.91 -27.62 -31.74
N VAL A 154 -21.41 -27.63 -30.50
CA VAL A 154 -21.83 -28.60 -29.47
C VAL A 154 -23.28 -28.39 -29.02
N SER A 155 -23.77 -27.15 -28.93
CA SER A 155 -25.16 -26.88 -28.54
C SER A 155 -26.19 -27.24 -29.63
N THR A 156 -25.77 -27.32 -30.90
CA THR A 156 -26.69 -27.59 -32.03
C THR A 156 -26.89 -29.09 -32.26
N ILE A 157 -25.94 -29.93 -31.85
CA ILE A 157 -26.00 -31.39 -32.06
C ILE A 157 -26.90 -32.10 -31.02
N SER A 158 -27.16 -31.50 -29.84
CA SER A 158 -27.99 -32.12 -28.79
C SER A 158 -29.52 -32.01 -28.96
N HIS A 159 -30.03 -31.44 -30.05
CA HIS A 159 -31.49 -31.22 -30.21
C HIS A 159 -32.18 -32.03 -31.32
N ASN A 160 -31.46 -32.91 -32.03
CA ASN A 160 -32.05 -33.79 -33.06
C ASN A 160 -31.81 -35.26 -32.71
N GLY A 161 -32.63 -35.79 -31.81
CA GLY A 161 -32.60 -37.21 -31.51
C GLY A 161 -33.56 -37.62 -30.42
N ASP A 162 -34.87 -37.40 -30.60
CA ASP A 162 -35.90 -38.37 -30.17
C ASP A 162 -37.30 -37.99 -30.67
N LYS A 163 -37.76 -38.59 -31.78
CA LYS A 163 -39.18 -38.84 -32.09
C LYS A 163 -39.26 -39.97 -33.13
N THR A 164 -39.01 -41.20 -32.69
CA THR A 164 -39.52 -42.39 -33.39
C THR A 164 -40.77 -42.90 -32.67
N GLY A 165 -41.90 -42.84 -33.35
CA GLY A 165 -43.11 -43.58 -32.99
C GLY A 165 -44.10 -43.51 -34.15
N PRO A 166 -44.22 -44.55 -34.99
CA PRO A 166 -45.33 -44.70 -35.90
C PRO A 166 -46.47 -45.52 -35.26
N GLU A 167 -47.65 -45.30 -35.83
CA GLU A 167 -48.94 -45.97 -35.65
C GLU A 167 -48.88 -47.51 -35.71
#